data_AF-A0A6G2RX57-F1
#
_entry.id   AF-A0A6G2RX57-F1
#
_cell.length_a   1.000
_cell.length_b   1.000
_cell.length_c   1.000
_cell.angle_alpha   90.00
_cell.angle_beta   90.00
_cell.angle_gamma   90.00
#
_symmetry.space_group_name_H-M   'P 1'
#
loop_
_entity.id
_entity.type
_entity.pdbx_description
1 polymer ?
#
loop_
_entity_poly.entity_id
_entity_poly.type
_entity_poly.pdbx_seq_one_letter_code
_entity_poly.pdbx_strand_id
1 'polypeptide(L)'
;MESSDLERPTVSRKLWVAQAVTAGLLAGGAAVTTVTPAWADAPVPAVVSADQAAKQDMSARAAAAEEARNYVHRLAMSGMPAEIRASAWNALLNSRGDEAIAEWLAPGGGYDYAKQRLRDTRARNKAFCARVVQTHTAEFSPAARAAAARALKGTDADRAAFVRTGYAEALQRDRASREADGQRKLEVANRDREYVRSVAETDSGEQVRVAAQWALRPGATDADIAEFFGYGWVNGATLDLESRRLRNADAERVRHNTLSRLIKQAEEAEAAVNGAVDAAKARAEAERAWQAVGEHAGAAQKAWLAEQAAAKTQAENWKHVAQRAKEAADGIWKSIADPAESTGDAWAEEQAQAVETARFWQDMYDRAQASESRVKG
;
A
#
# COMPACT_ATOMS: atom_id res chain seq x y z
N MET A 1 5.37 3.59 -45.66
CA MET A 1 6.18 2.36 -45.53
C MET A 1 7.53 2.80 -45.01
N GLU A 2 7.69 2.78 -43.69
CA GLU A 2 8.98 2.75 -42.99
C GLU A 2 8.63 2.42 -41.53
N SER A 3 8.89 1.17 -41.16
CA SER A 3 8.74 0.64 -39.81
C SER A 3 9.89 1.15 -38.96
N SER A 4 9.57 1.89 -37.90
CA SER A 4 10.51 2.13 -36.80
C SER A 4 10.24 1.13 -35.68
N ASP A 5 11.09 0.12 -35.64
CA ASP A 5 11.23 -0.85 -34.54
C ASP A 5 11.64 -0.12 -33.26
N LEU A 6 10.78 -0.18 -32.25
CA LEU A 6 11.10 0.23 -30.88
C LEU A 6 11.38 -1.02 -30.05
N GLU A 7 12.67 -1.30 -29.91
CA GLU A 7 13.23 -2.29 -28.99
C GLU A 7 12.80 -2.00 -27.54
N ARG A 8 12.26 -3.03 -26.86
CA ARG A 8 11.96 -2.98 -25.43
C ARG A 8 13.17 -3.46 -24.64
N PRO A 9 13.61 -2.75 -23.59
CA PRO A 9 14.71 -3.21 -22.74
C PRO A 9 14.28 -4.38 -21.85
N THR A 10 15.00 -5.49 -21.95
CA THR A 10 14.90 -6.67 -21.07
C THR A 10 15.56 -6.39 -19.72
N VAL A 11 14.78 -6.43 -18.64
CA VAL A 11 15.29 -6.32 -17.26
C VAL A 11 15.84 -7.68 -16.81
N SER A 12 17.17 -7.81 -16.79
CA SER A 12 17.91 -8.97 -16.28
C SER A 12 17.91 -8.98 -14.73
N ARG A 13 17.15 -9.88 -14.11
CA ARG A 13 17.19 -10.13 -12.66
C ARG A 13 18.32 -11.10 -12.32
N LYS A 14 19.42 -10.60 -11.75
CA LYS A 14 20.48 -11.42 -11.15
C LYS A 14 20.07 -11.85 -9.74
N LEU A 15 19.89 -13.16 -9.55
CA LEU A 15 19.71 -13.82 -8.25
C LEU A 15 21.03 -13.83 -7.48
N TRP A 16 21.01 -13.32 -6.26
CA TRP A 16 22.11 -13.46 -5.30
C TRP A 16 21.93 -14.79 -4.55
N VAL A 17 22.90 -15.68 -4.68
CA VAL A 17 23.03 -16.92 -3.92
C VAL A 17 23.90 -16.63 -2.69
N ALA A 18 23.33 -16.77 -1.49
CA ALA A 18 24.09 -16.77 -0.24
C ALA A 18 24.52 -18.21 0.07
N GLN A 19 25.83 -18.46 0.11
CA GLN A 19 26.41 -19.71 0.58
C GLN A 19 26.63 -19.65 2.10
N ALA A 20 26.15 -20.66 2.80
CA ALA A 20 26.37 -20.86 4.23
C ALA A 20 27.76 -21.50 4.47
N VAL A 21 28.50 -20.95 5.42
CA VAL A 21 29.76 -21.49 5.95
C VAL A 21 29.45 -22.39 7.14
N THR A 22 29.83 -23.66 7.06
CA THR A 22 29.87 -24.58 8.20
C THR A 22 31.32 -24.81 8.62
N ALA A 23 31.61 -24.47 9.87
CA ALA A 23 32.86 -24.75 10.56
C ALA A 23 32.88 -26.19 11.09
N GLY A 24 34.06 -26.81 11.15
CA GLY A 24 34.31 -28.08 11.84
C GLY A 24 35.75 -28.14 12.35
N LEU A 25 35.89 -28.22 13.68
CA LEU A 25 37.13 -28.24 14.46
C LEU A 25 37.89 -29.59 14.44
N LEU A 26 39.22 -29.46 14.40
CA LEU A 26 40.30 -30.13 15.17
C LEU A 26 40.09 -31.45 15.93
N ALA A 27 40.98 -32.43 15.66
CA ALA A 27 41.78 -33.23 16.63
C ALA A 27 42.77 -34.13 15.83
N GLY A 28 44.11 -34.03 15.98
CA GLY A 28 44.95 -34.83 16.91
C GLY A 28 44.89 -36.33 16.58
N GLY A 29 45.91 -37.05 16.09
CA GLY A 29 47.33 -37.09 16.43
C GLY A 29 47.68 -38.50 16.91
N ALA A 30 48.59 -39.20 16.20
CA ALA A 30 49.47 -40.32 16.63
C ALA A 30 49.55 -41.44 15.58
N ALA A 31 50.77 -41.66 15.09
CA ALA A 31 51.19 -42.89 14.44
C ALA A 31 51.65 -43.89 15.50
N VAL A 32 51.52 -45.19 15.21
CA VAL A 32 52.54 -46.25 15.36
C VAL A 32 51.88 -47.65 15.47
N THR A 33 52.49 -48.58 14.73
CA THR A 33 52.48 -50.06 14.81
C THR A 33 51.30 -50.88 14.29
N THR A 34 51.66 -51.68 13.29
CA THR A 34 51.04 -52.89 12.77
C THR A 34 51.04 -54.03 13.80
N VAL A 35 49.85 -54.52 14.15
CA VAL A 35 49.63 -55.91 14.59
C VAL A 35 48.28 -56.37 14.06
N THR A 36 48.28 -57.32 13.14
CA THR A 36 47.07 -58.09 12.79
C THR A 36 46.83 -59.15 13.86
N PRO A 37 45.57 -59.34 14.28
CA PRO A 37 45.06 -60.70 14.36
C PRO A 37 43.70 -60.83 13.65
N ALA A 38 43.61 -61.91 12.89
CA ALA A 38 42.37 -62.45 12.35
C ALA A 38 41.41 -62.78 13.50
N TRP A 39 40.12 -62.41 13.36
CA TRP A 39 38.92 -63.15 13.75
C TRP A 39 37.73 -62.67 12.90
N ALA A 40 37.09 -63.65 12.26
CA ALA A 40 35.65 -63.77 12.02
C ALA A 40 34.87 -62.66 11.28
N ASP A 41 34.41 -63.01 10.07
CA ASP A 41 33.11 -62.68 9.47
C ASP A 41 32.35 -61.48 10.06
N ALA A 42 32.73 -60.27 9.64
CA ALA A 42 31.81 -59.14 9.63
C ALA A 42 31.22 -59.03 8.21
N PRO A 43 29.88 -58.93 8.04
CA PRO A 43 29.30 -58.72 6.73
C PRO A 43 29.91 -57.43 6.16
N VAL A 44 30.47 -57.55 4.96
CA VAL A 44 30.97 -56.42 4.17
C VAL A 44 29.92 -55.31 4.27
N PRO A 45 30.25 -54.09 4.71
CA PRO A 45 29.30 -52.99 4.64
C PRO A 45 28.91 -52.89 3.17
N ALA A 46 27.63 -53.19 2.87
CA ALA A 46 27.12 -53.11 1.53
C ALA A 46 27.46 -51.71 1.03
N VAL A 47 28.41 -51.62 0.10
CA VAL A 47 28.71 -50.39 -0.63
C VAL A 47 27.44 -50.13 -1.42
N VAL A 48 26.54 -49.34 -0.82
CA VAL A 48 25.36 -48.82 -1.49
C VAL A 48 25.94 -48.02 -2.65
N SER A 49 25.83 -48.57 -3.85
CA SER A 49 26.40 -47.95 -5.04
C SER A 49 25.83 -46.53 -5.15
N ALA A 50 26.61 -45.57 -5.66
CA ALA A 50 26.12 -44.20 -5.87
C ALA A 50 24.78 -44.16 -6.65
N ASP A 51 24.56 -45.16 -7.52
CA ASP A 51 23.29 -45.40 -8.22
C ASP A 51 22.12 -45.80 -7.31
N GLN A 52 22.35 -46.54 -6.23
CA GLN A 52 21.31 -46.86 -5.23
C GLN A 52 20.97 -45.64 -4.36
N ALA A 53 21.98 -44.83 -3.98
CA ALA A 53 21.75 -43.58 -3.25
C ALA A 53 20.98 -42.55 -4.11
N ALA A 54 21.32 -42.41 -5.39
CA ALA A 54 20.59 -41.55 -6.33
C ALA A 54 19.15 -42.04 -6.59
N LYS A 55 18.92 -43.36 -6.69
CA LYS A 55 17.57 -43.94 -6.83
C LYS A 55 16.73 -43.74 -5.57
N GLN A 56 17.32 -43.83 -4.38
CA GLN A 56 16.63 -43.55 -3.11
C GLN A 56 16.26 -42.07 -2.95
N ASP A 57 17.15 -41.15 -3.32
CA ASP A 57 16.87 -39.70 -3.33
C ASP A 57 15.76 -39.34 -4.32
N MET A 58 15.79 -39.90 -5.53
CA MET A 58 14.71 -39.73 -6.51
C MET A 58 13.36 -40.29 -6.01
N SER A 59 13.36 -41.44 -5.34
CA SER A 59 12.16 -42.03 -4.73
C SER A 59 11.61 -41.16 -3.58
N ALA A 60 12.49 -40.60 -2.75
CA ALA A 60 12.09 -39.72 -1.64
C ALA A 60 11.50 -38.40 -2.17
N ARG A 61 12.11 -37.81 -3.21
CA ARG A 61 11.60 -36.59 -3.87
C ARG A 61 10.24 -36.82 -4.52
N ALA A 62 10.04 -37.95 -5.21
CA ALA A 62 8.76 -38.30 -5.81
C ALA A 62 7.66 -38.48 -4.75
N ALA A 63 7.97 -39.14 -3.63
CA ALA A 63 7.04 -39.32 -2.52
C ALA A 63 6.68 -37.97 -1.85
N ALA A 64 7.67 -37.09 -1.64
CA ALA A 64 7.43 -35.75 -1.12
C ALA A 64 6.57 -34.88 -2.05
N ALA A 65 6.79 -34.97 -3.37
CA ALA A 65 5.99 -34.28 -4.36
C ALA A 65 4.53 -34.79 -4.39
N GLU A 66 4.33 -36.10 -4.25
CA GLU A 66 3.00 -36.70 -4.15
C GLU A 66 2.26 -36.26 -2.88
N GLU A 67 2.93 -36.27 -1.72
CA GLU A 67 2.32 -35.77 -0.48
C GLU A 67 1.98 -34.27 -0.59
N ALA A 68 2.86 -33.47 -1.19
CA ALA A 68 2.60 -32.05 -1.44
C ALA A 68 1.36 -31.86 -2.35
N ARG A 69 1.26 -32.61 -3.45
CA ARG A 69 0.06 -32.63 -4.31
C ARG A 69 -1.20 -32.96 -3.52
N ASN A 70 -1.17 -34.04 -2.75
CA ASN A 70 -2.31 -34.49 -1.95
C ASN A 70 -2.70 -33.47 -0.87
N TYR A 71 -1.73 -32.83 -0.24
CA TYR A 71 -1.97 -31.75 0.71
C TYR A 71 -2.64 -30.53 0.06
N VAL A 72 -2.11 -30.04 -1.06
CA VAL A 72 -2.72 -28.90 -1.78
C VAL A 72 -4.10 -29.24 -2.32
N HIS A 73 -4.31 -30.46 -2.82
CA HIS A 73 -5.62 -30.94 -3.24
C HIS A 73 -6.64 -30.97 -2.09
N ARG A 74 -6.24 -31.45 -0.90
CA ARG A 74 -7.08 -31.37 0.31
C ARG A 74 -7.46 -29.93 0.65
N LEU A 75 -6.52 -28.98 0.55
CA LEU A 75 -6.82 -27.56 0.78
C LEU A 75 -7.81 -27.01 -0.27
N ALA A 76 -7.62 -27.32 -1.54
CA ALA A 76 -8.51 -26.92 -2.64
C ALA A 76 -9.95 -27.42 -2.44
N MET A 77 -10.11 -28.64 -1.92
CA MET A 77 -11.41 -29.29 -1.68
C MET A 77 -12.03 -28.98 -0.30
N SER A 78 -11.30 -28.30 0.58
CA SER A 78 -11.74 -28.04 1.95
C SER A 78 -12.82 -26.95 2.08
N GLY A 79 -13.25 -26.70 3.33
CA GLY A 79 -14.08 -25.55 3.72
C GLY A 79 -13.30 -24.24 3.90
N MET A 80 -12.06 -24.14 3.43
CA MET A 80 -11.26 -22.92 3.52
C MET A 80 -11.87 -21.77 2.69
N PRO A 81 -11.52 -20.50 2.98
CA PRO A 81 -11.94 -19.34 2.19
C PRO A 81 -11.65 -19.51 0.69
N ALA A 82 -12.56 -18.99 -0.15
CA ALA A 82 -12.53 -19.19 -1.60
C ALA A 82 -11.22 -18.77 -2.26
N GLU A 83 -10.58 -17.72 -1.76
CA GLU A 83 -9.29 -17.21 -2.25
C GLU A 83 -8.16 -18.23 -2.07
N ILE A 84 -8.14 -18.94 -0.94
CA ILE A 84 -7.14 -19.99 -0.66
C ILE A 84 -7.42 -21.21 -1.53
N ARG A 85 -8.68 -21.60 -1.68
CA ARG A 85 -9.07 -22.74 -2.51
C ARG A 85 -8.78 -22.50 -3.99
N ALA A 86 -9.12 -21.32 -4.50
CA ALA A 86 -8.83 -20.93 -5.88
C ALA A 86 -7.32 -20.86 -6.14
N SER A 87 -6.55 -20.32 -5.19
CA SER A 87 -5.08 -20.32 -5.28
C SER A 87 -4.50 -21.74 -5.32
N ALA A 88 -4.99 -22.64 -4.47
CA ALA A 88 -4.60 -24.06 -4.47
C ALA A 88 -4.95 -24.75 -5.80
N TRP A 89 -6.15 -24.52 -6.35
CA TRP A 89 -6.52 -25.02 -7.67
C TRP A 89 -5.60 -24.50 -8.78
N ASN A 90 -5.25 -23.22 -8.75
CA ASN A 90 -4.33 -22.63 -9.73
C ASN A 90 -2.92 -23.25 -9.65
N ALA A 91 -2.46 -23.63 -8.46
CA ALA A 91 -1.19 -24.34 -8.30
C ALA A 91 -1.25 -25.77 -8.87
N LEU A 92 -2.34 -26.50 -8.61
CA LEU A 92 -2.56 -27.87 -9.10
C LEU A 92 -2.72 -27.92 -10.63
N LEU A 93 -3.38 -26.93 -11.22
CA LEU A 93 -3.63 -26.84 -12.66
C LEU A 93 -2.47 -26.18 -13.44
N ASN A 94 -1.41 -25.76 -12.75
CA ASN A 94 -0.29 -25.10 -13.39
C ASN A 94 0.51 -26.09 -14.26
N SER A 95 0.89 -25.68 -15.47
CA SER A 95 1.66 -26.51 -16.39
C SER A 95 3.06 -26.90 -15.89
N ARG A 96 3.59 -26.21 -14.88
CA ARG A 96 4.87 -26.55 -14.22
C ARG A 96 4.75 -27.69 -13.20
N GLY A 97 3.53 -28.17 -12.94
CA GLY A 97 3.28 -29.30 -12.04
C GLY A 97 3.87 -29.10 -10.65
N ASP A 98 4.72 -30.04 -10.22
CA ASP A 98 5.27 -30.11 -8.86
C ASP A 98 6.08 -28.90 -8.44
N GLU A 99 6.74 -28.23 -9.38
CA GLU A 99 7.47 -27.00 -9.10
C GLU A 99 6.53 -25.88 -8.64
N ALA A 100 5.37 -25.73 -9.29
CA ALA A 100 4.39 -24.72 -8.89
C ALA A 100 3.78 -25.01 -7.52
N ILE A 101 3.62 -26.30 -7.19
CA ILE A 101 3.13 -26.75 -5.88
C ILE A 101 4.18 -26.50 -4.79
N ALA A 102 5.44 -26.79 -5.07
CA ALA A 102 6.55 -26.50 -4.16
C ALA A 102 6.70 -24.99 -3.92
N GLU A 103 6.65 -24.17 -4.97
CA GLU A 103 6.65 -22.70 -4.86
C GLU A 103 5.43 -22.17 -4.10
N TRP A 104 4.27 -22.80 -4.27
CA TRP A 104 3.06 -22.41 -3.56
C TRP A 104 3.17 -22.67 -2.05
N LEU A 105 3.80 -23.80 -1.66
CA LEU A 105 4.02 -24.20 -0.27
C LEU A 105 5.23 -23.52 0.39
N ALA A 106 6.18 -23.00 -0.38
CA ALA A 106 7.38 -22.36 0.14
C ALA A 106 7.03 -21.14 1.03
N PRO A 107 7.86 -20.79 2.04
CA PRO A 107 7.68 -19.57 2.82
C PRO A 107 7.66 -18.33 1.93
N GLY A 108 6.64 -17.47 2.10
CA GLY A 108 6.42 -16.32 1.21
C GLY A 108 5.85 -16.68 -0.17
N GLY A 109 5.53 -17.96 -0.39
CA GLY A 109 4.96 -18.50 -1.62
C GLY A 109 3.46 -18.24 -1.79
N GLY A 110 2.85 -19.00 -2.69
CA GLY A 110 1.46 -18.80 -3.11
C GLY A 110 0.41 -18.96 -1.99
N TYR A 111 0.65 -19.81 -0.99
CA TYR A 111 -0.23 -19.94 0.17
C TYR A 111 -0.20 -18.69 1.06
N ASP A 112 1.00 -18.19 1.38
CA ASP A 112 1.19 -16.97 2.17
C ASP A 112 0.60 -15.75 1.45
N TYR A 113 0.84 -15.65 0.14
CA TYR A 113 0.24 -14.62 -0.70
C TYR A 113 -1.30 -14.69 -0.70
N ALA A 114 -1.88 -15.89 -0.80
CA ALA A 114 -3.33 -16.06 -0.76
C ALA A 114 -3.93 -15.66 0.60
N LYS A 115 -3.26 -15.98 1.71
CA LYS A 115 -3.65 -15.52 3.05
C LYS A 115 -3.59 -14.00 3.16
N GLN A 116 -2.54 -13.37 2.64
CA GLN A 116 -2.41 -11.92 2.65
C GLN A 116 -3.53 -11.26 1.83
N ARG A 117 -3.76 -11.73 0.60
CA ARG A 117 -4.83 -11.23 -0.26
C ARG A 117 -6.21 -11.37 0.38
N LEU A 118 -6.46 -12.46 1.11
CA LEU A 118 -7.69 -12.66 1.88
C LEU A 118 -7.84 -11.58 2.96
N ARG A 119 -6.79 -11.33 3.76
CA ARG A 119 -6.77 -10.29 4.79
C ARG A 119 -7.01 -8.90 4.19
N ASP A 120 -6.32 -8.59 3.09
CA ASP A 120 -6.46 -7.31 2.39
C ASP A 120 -7.88 -7.13 1.85
N THR A 121 -8.48 -8.17 1.28
CA THR A 121 -9.86 -8.12 0.76
C THR A 121 -10.86 -7.86 1.89
N ARG A 122 -10.69 -8.53 3.03
CA ARG A 122 -11.55 -8.28 4.21
C ARG A 122 -11.38 -6.87 4.76
N ALA A 123 -10.15 -6.39 4.85
CA ALA A 123 -9.85 -5.02 5.27
C ALA A 123 -10.48 -3.99 4.33
N ARG A 124 -10.33 -4.17 3.00
CA ARG A 124 -10.96 -3.31 1.99
C ARG A 124 -12.48 -3.33 2.07
N ASN A 125 -13.10 -4.49 2.20
CA ASN A 125 -14.56 -4.60 2.31
C ASN A 125 -15.08 -3.90 3.57
N LYS A 126 -14.38 -4.05 4.70
CA LYS A 126 -14.71 -3.34 5.95
C LYS A 126 -14.57 -1.83 5.78
N ALA A 127 -13.46 -1.37 5.20
CA ALA A 127 -13.21 0.05 4.95
C ALA A 127 -14.27 0.66 4.01
N PHE A 128 -14.67 -0.07 2.97
CA PHE A 128 -15.74 0.33 2.07
C PHE A 128 -17.08 0.50 2.82
N CYS A 129 -17.48 -0.49 3.62
CA CYS A 129 -18.71 -0.40 4.42
C CYS A 129 -18.68 0.80 5.38
N ALA A 130 -17.56 1.00 6.09
CA ALA A 130 -17.38 2.13 7.00
C ALA A 130 -17.49 3.48 6.27
N ARG A 131 -16.86 3.58 5.09
CA ARG A 131 -16.94 4.78 4.25
C ARG A 131 -18.35 5.06 3.78
N VAL A 132 -19.10 4.06 3.30
CA VAL A 132 -20.51 4.26 2.91
C VAL A 132 -21.33 4.78 4.09
N VAL A 133 -21.12 4.25 5.30
CA VAL A 133 -21.77 4.79 6.51
C VAL A 133 -21.34 6.23 6.79
N GLN A 134 -20.10 6.62 6.50
CA GLN A 134 -19.64 7.99 6.75
C GLN A 134 -20.17 8.98 5.71
N THR A 135 -20.19 8.60 4.44
CA THR A 135 -20.43 9.52 3.31
C THR A 135 -21.89 9.58 2.85
N HIS A 136 -22.69 8.56 3.17
CA HIS A 136 -24.11 8.54 2.80
C HIS A 136 -24.96 8.99 3.99
N THR A 137 -25.60 10.16 3.86
CA THR A 137 -26.44 10.73 4.91
C THR A 137 -27.75 9.95 5.07
N ALA A 138 -28.35 10.02 6.27
CA ALA A 138 -29.62 9.34 6.52
C ALA A 138 -30.79 9.99 5.76
N GLU A 139 -30.65 11.28 5.45
CA GLU A 139 -31.62 12.10 4.75
C GLU A 139 -31.60 11.79 3.25
N PHE A 140 -30.40 11.65 2.65
CA PHE A 140 -30.26 11.47 1.21
C PHE A 140 -30.23 9.99 0.78
N SER A 141 -29.50 9.13 1.49
CA SER A 141 -29.30 7.72 1.11
C SER A 141 -29.50 6.76 2.31
N PRO A 142 -30.71 6.73 2.90
CA PRO A 142 -31.01 5.93 4.08
C PRO A 142 -30.82 4.43 3.87
N ALA A 143 -31.20 3.88 2.71
CA ALA A 143 -31.09 2.44 2.45
C ALA A 143 -29.62 2.02 2.30
N ALA A 144 -28.82 2.79 1.56
CA ALA A 144 -27.39 2.52 1.41
C ALA A 144 -26.66 2.61 2.76
N ARG A 145 -26.93 3.67 3.54
CA ARG A 145 -26.36 3.86 4.88
C ARG A 145 -26.74 2.70 5.81
N ALA A 146 -28.01 2.33 5.87
CA ALA A 146 -28.50 1.27 6.73
C ALA A 146 -27.95 -0.12 6.34
N ALA A 147 -27.89 -0.41 5.03
CA ALA A 147 -27.32 -1.66 4.52
C ALA A 147 -25.81 -1.77 4.84
N ALA A 148 -25.07 -0.68 4.66
CA ALA A 148 -23.65 -0.62 5.02
C ALA A 148 -23.44 -0.79 6.53
N ALA A 149 -24.25 -0.13 7.37
CA ALA A 149 -24.18 -0.25 8.82
C ALA A 149 -24.48 -1.68 9.30
N ARG A 150 -25.44 -2.36 8.67
CA ARG A 150 -25.73 -3.79 8.93
C ARG A 150 -24.55 -4.67 8.54
N ALA A 151 -24.00 -4.48 7.33
CA ALA A 151 -22.85 -5.24 6.86
C ALA A 151 -21.60 -5.02 7.74
N LEU A 152 -21.41 -3.80 8.26
CA LEU A 152 -20.28 -3.47 9.13
C LEU A 152 -20.36 -4.20 10.49
N LYS A 153 -21.57 -4.34 11.05
CA LYS A 153 -21.82 -5.10 12.28
C LYS A 153 -21.83 -6.62 12.07
N GLY A 154 -21.92 -7.07 10.82
CA GLY A 154 -21.96 -8.48 10.44
C GLY A 154 -20.59 -9.13 10.28
N THR A 155 -20.62 -10.30 9.64
CA THR A 155 -19.47 -11.14 9.31
C THR A 155 -18.72 -10.62 8.07
N ASP A 156 -17.53 -11.19 7.80
CA ASP A 156 -16.80 -10.87 6.57
C ASP A 156 -17.56 -11.29 5.29
N ALA A 157 -18.42 -12.30 5.38
CA ALA A 157 -19.31 -12.70 4.30
C ALA A 157 -20.39 -11.64 4.05
N ASP A 158 -20.96 -11.04 5.11
CA ASP A 158 -21.95 -9.96 4.99
C ASP A 158 -21.34 -8.72 4.34
N ARG A 159 -20.11 -8.36 4.75
CA ARG A 159 -19.34 -7.28 4.12
C ARG A 159 -19.09 -7.55 2.64
N ALA A 160 -18.66 -8.76 2.28
CA ALA A 160 -18.42 -9.14 0.89
C ALA A 160 -19.70 -9.14 0.04
N ALA A 161 -20.82 -9.61 0.59
CA ALA A 161 -22.11 -9.59 -0.09
C ALA A 161 -22.59 -8.15 -0.34
N PHE A 162 -22.43 -7.26 0.65
CA PHE A 162 -22.74 -5.85 0.49
C PHE A 162 -21.90 -5.19 -0.61
N VAL A 163 -20.58 -5.39 -0.60
CA VAL A 163 -19.68 -4.84 -1.62
C VAL A 163 -20.03 -5.36 -3.03
N ARG A 164 -20.37 -6.65 -3.16
CA ARG A 164 -20.59 -7.29 -4.45
C ARG A 164 -21.88 -6.84 -5.13
N THR A 165 -22.99 -6.77 -4.40
CA THR A 165 -24.29 -6.40 -4.98
C THR A 165 -25.11 -5.50 -4.07
N GLY A 166 -25.03 -5.68 -2.75
CA GLY A 166 -25.91 -4.99 -1.80
C GLY A 166 -25.83 -3.47 -1.83
N TYR A 167 -24.66 -2.90 -2.15
CA TYR A 167 -24.49 -1.45 -2.30
C TYR A 167 -25.29 -0.89 -3.48
N ALA A 168 -25.11 -1.47 -4.67
CA ALA A 168 -25.82 -1.04 -5.88
C ALA A 168 -27.34 -1.20 -5.73
N GLU A 169 -27.79 -2.32 -5.16
CA GLU A 169 -29.21 -2.54 -4.86
C GLU A 169 -29.76 -1.51 -3.87
N ALA A 170 -28.98 -1.11 -2.87
CA ALA A 170 -29.42 -0.11 -1.90
C ALA A 170 -29.51 1.28 -2.50
N LEU A 171 -28.54 1.68 -3.33
CA LEU A 171 -28.62 2.94 -4.09
C LEU A 171 -29.83 2.98 -5.02
N GLN A 172 -30.16 1.87 -5.68
CA GLN A 172 -31.35 1.79 -6.53
C GLN A 172 -32.64 2.00 -5.73
N ARG A 173 -32.74 1.43 -4.52
CA ARG A 173 -33.88 1.67 -3.62
C ARG A 173 -33.98 3.13 -3.19
N ASP A 174 -32.84 3.74 -2.83
CA ASP A 174 -32.79 5.16 -2.46
C ASP A 174 -33.23 6.05 -3.64
N ARG A 175 -32.75 5.77 -4.85
CA ARG A 175 -33.14 6.49 -6.07
C ARG A 175 -34.64 6.34 -6.36
N ALA A 176 -35.16 5.11 -6.37
CA ALA A 176 -36.57 4.85 -6.58
C ALA A 176 -37.47 5.54 -5.53
N SER A 177 -37.03 5.58 -4.26
CA SER A 177 -37.77 6.29 -3.21
C SER A 177 -37.81 7.80 -3.44
N ARG A 178 -36.75 8.41 -3.96
CA ARG A 178 -36.71 9.86 -4.26
C ARG A 178 -37.55 10.19 -5.50
N GLU A 179 -37.56 9.32 -6.50
CA GLU A 179 -38.37 9.51 -7.71
C GLU A 179 -39.87 9.36 -7.43
N ALA A 180 -40.25 8.41 -6.57
CA ALA A 180 -41.65 8.20 -6.18
C ALA A 180 -42.19 9.30 -5.26
N ASP A 181 -41.32 9.96 -4.50
CA ASP A 181 -41.68 11.04 -3.58
C ASP A 181 -41.37 12.40 -4.23
N GLY A 182 -42.39 12.97 -4.88
CA GLY A 182 -42.29 14.29 -5.52
C GLY A 182 -41.85 15.43 -4.59
N GLN A 183 -42.00 15.29 -3.27
CA GLN A 183 -41.50 16.26 -2.28
C GLN A 183 -40.00 16.07 -1.97
N ARG A 184 -39.46 14.86 -2.15
CA ARG A 184 -38.02 14.55 -2.03
C ARG A 184 -37.28 14.64 -3.36
N LYS A 185 -37.98 14.88 -4.47
CA LYS A 185 -37.34 15.19 -5.75
C LYS A 185 -36.58 16.51 -5.60
N LEU A 186 -35.25 16.41 -5.50
CA LEU A 186 -34.39 17.59 -5.48
C LEU A 186 -34.42 18.25 -6.85
N GLU A 187 -34.82 19.51 -6.87
CA GLU A 187 -34.69 20.35 -8.06
C GLU A 187 -33.21 20.67 -8.27
N VAL A 188 -32.70 20.33 -9.45
CA VAL A 188 -31.34 20.66 -9.87
C VAL A 188 -31.42 21.90 -10.74
N ALA A 189 -30.94 23.03 -10.21
CA ALA A 189 -30.89 24.27 -10.96
C ALA A 189 -29.77 24.24 -12.00
N ASN A 190 -29.86 25.07 -13.05
CA ASN A 190 -28.78 25.21 -14.04
C ASN A 190 -27.43 25.57 -13.38
N ARG A 191 -27.47 26.41 -12.34
CA ARG A 191 -26.30 26.80 -11.54
C ARG A 191 -25.63 25.60 -10.85
N ASP A 192 -26.39 24.59 -10.46
CA ASP A 192 -25.84 23.37 -9.85
C ASP A 192 -25.11 22.55 -10.91
N ARG A 193 -25.69 22.43 -12.11
CA ARG A 193 -25.04 21.76 -13.24
C ARG A 193 -23.74 22.46 -13.64
N GLU A 194 -23.76 23.79 -13.68
CA GLU A 194 -22.57 24.61 -13.95
C GLU A 194 -21.49 24.44 -12.88
N TYR A 195 -21.89 24.36 -11.60
CA TYR A 195 -20.94 24.06 -10.52
C TYR A 195 -20.31 22.68 -10.71
N VAL A 196 -21.09 21.63 -10.93
CA VAL A 196 -20.54 20.28 -11.18
C VAL A 196 -19.63 20.28 -12.40
N ARG A 197 -19.95 21.05 -13.45
CA ARG A 197 -19.08 21.20 -14.62
C ARG A 197 -17.75 21.85 -14.26
N SER A 198 -17.76 22.95 -13.51
CA SER A 198 -16.51 23.58 -13.04
C SER A 198 -15.67 22.61 -12.21
N VAL A 199 -16.29 21.82 -11.33
CA VAL A 199 -15.59 20.81 -10.53
C VAL A 199 -14.97 19.73 -11.44
N ALA A 200 -15.73 19.24 -12.44
CA ALA A 200 -15.26 18.23 -13.38
C ALA A 200 -14.06 18.68 -14.23
N GLU A 201 -13.87 19.99 -14.40
CA GLU A 201 -12.81 20.58 -15.22
C GLU A 201 -11.61 21.04 -14.38
N THR A 202 -11.87 21.77 -13.28
CA THR A 202 -10.85 22.56 -12.58
C THR A 202 -10.55 22.09 -11.17
N ASP A 203 -11.28 21.12 -10.62
CA ASP A 203 -11.00 20.66 -9.26
C ASP A 203 -9.59 20.05 -9.13
N SER A 204 -8.97 20.31 -8.00
CA SER A 204 -7.61 19.87 -7.69
C SER A 204 -7.59 18.47 -7.09
N GLY A 205 -8.70 18.03 -6.50
CA GLY A 205 -8.97 16.66 -6.11
C GLY A 205 -9.29 15.81 -7.34
N GLU A 206 -8.53 14.73 -7.55
CA GLU A 206 -8.72 13.83 -8.67
C GLU A 206 -10.04 13.06 -8.53
N GLN A 207 -10.34 12.57 -7.34
CA GLN A 207 -11.49 11.73 -7.07
C GLN A 207 -12.78 12.56 -7.03
N VAL A 208 -12.74 13.78 -6.50
CA VAL A 208 -13.85 14.74 -6.63
C VAL A 208 -14.16 15.04 -8.10
N ARG A 209 -13.12 15.30 -8.91
CA ARG A 209 -13.26 15.55 -10.34
C ARG A 209 -13.85 14.35 -11.08
N VAL A 210 -13.37 13.13 -10.81
CA VAL A 210 -13.93 11.90 -11.39
C VAL A 210 -15.40 11.71 -11.00
N ALA A 211 -15.77 11.99 -9.75
CA ALA A 211 -17.17 11.93 -9.31
C ALA A 211 -18.05 12.95 -10.07
N ALA A 212 -17.55 14.17 -10.28
CA ALA A 212 -18.26 15.19 -11.05
C ALA A 212 -18.39 14.81 -12.54
N GLN A 213 -17.33 14.28 -13.15
CA GLN A 213 -17.36 13.78 -14.53
C GLN A 213 -18.35 12.62 -14.69
N TRP A 214 -18.42 11.72 -13.71
CA TRP A 214 -19.42 10.65 -13.69
C TRP A 214 -20.84 11.17 -13.64
N ALA A 215 -21.10 12.22 -12.84
CA ALA A 215 -22.41 12.86 -12.75
C ALA A 215 -22.81 13.61 -14.04
N LEU A 216 -21.86 13.93 -14.91
CA LEU A 216 -22.05 14.61 -16.19
C LEU A 216 -21.88 13.69 -17.41
N ARG A 217 -21.73 12.38 -17.20
CA ARG A 217 -21.50 11.40 -18.28
C ARG A 217 -22.64 11.43 -19.33
N PRO A 218 -22.39 10.96 -20.57
CA PRO A 218 -23.46 10.82 -21.55
C PRO A 218 -24.63 9.99 -21.00
N GLY A 219 -25.85 10.52 -21.13
CA GLY A 219 -27.07 9.90 -20.57
C GLY A 219 -27.31 10.18 -19.08
N ALA A 220 -26.50 11.01 -18.43
CA ALA A 220 -26.76 11.46 -17.06
C ALA A 220 -28.04 12.30 -16.97
N THR A 221 -28.66 12.26 -15.79
CA THR A 221 -29.90 12.95 -15.44
C THR A 221 -29.67 13.84 -14.22
N ASP A 222 -30.68 14.64 -13.87
CA ASP A 222 -30.64 15.45 -12.63
C ASP A 222 -30.47 14.58 -11.37
N ALA A 223 -30.91 13.32 -11.40
CA ALA A 223 -30.67 12.39 -10.31
C ALA A 223 -29.17 12.11 -10.10
N ASP A 224 -28.37 12.06 -11.17
CA ASP A 224 -26.92 11.83 -11.08
C ASP A 224 -26.20 13.05 -10.49
N ILE A 225 -26.65 14.26 -10.81
CA ILE A 225 -26.15 15.50 -10.20
C ILE A 225 -26.55 15.57 -8.72
N ALA A 226 -27.80 15.22 -8.39
CA ALA A 226 -28.25 15.14 -7.00
C ALA A 226 -27.42 14.12 -6.19
N GLU A 227 -27.06 12.99 -6.77
CA GLU A 227 -26.20 11.98 -6.13
C GLU A 227 -24.75 12.44 -5.94
N PHE A 228 -24.23 13.25 -6.87
CA PHE A 228 -22.94 13.92 -6.66
C PHE A 228 -22.96 14.78 -5.39
N PHE A 229 -23.95 15.64 -5.22
CA PHE A 229 -24.07 16.43 -3.98
C PHE A 229 -24.42 15.56 -2.76
N GLY A 230 -25.22 14.52 -2.93
CA GLY A 230 -25.68 13.70 -1.82
C GLY A 230 -24.63 12.80 -1.19
N TYR A 231 -23.68 12.27 -1.99
CA TYR A 231 -22.58 11.44 -1.48
C TYR A 231 -21.32 11.44 -2.36
N GLY A 232 -21.45 11.65 -3.67
CA GLY A 232 -20.32 11.52 -4.60
C GLY A 232 -19.17 12.48 -4.31
N TRP A 233 -19.51 13.73 -3.99
CA TRP A 233 -18.57 14.80 -3.69
C TRP A 233 -17.76 14.52 -2.41
N VAL A 234 -18.42 14.26 -1.28
CA VAL A 234 -17.73 13.96 -0.01
C VAL A 234 -16.93 12.65 -0.11
N ASN A 235 -17.44 11.65 -0.84
CA ASN A 235 -16.70 10.41 -1.06
C ASN A 235 -15.42 10.65 -1.87
N GLY A 236 -15.49 11.44 -2.94
CA GLY A 236 -14.33 11.88 -3.69
C GLY A 236 -13.33 12.63 -2.82
N ALA A 237 -13.81 13.61 -2.04
CA ALA A 237 -12.98 14.42 -1.16
C ALA A 237 -12.22 13.60 -0.11
N THR A 238 -12.91 12.60 0.46
CA THR A 238 -12.33 11.68 1.43
C THR A 238 -11.22 10.84 0.80
N LEU A 239 -11.44 10.32 -0.42
CA LEU A 239 -10.43 9.56 -1.16
C LEU A 239 -9.23 10.42 -1.58
N ASP A 240 -9.45 11.67 -1.97
CA ASP A 240 -8.37 12.61 -2.30
C ASP A 240 -7.48 12.90 -1.09
N LEU A 241 -8.09 13.15 0.08
CA LEU A 241 -7.36 13.35 1.33
C LEU A 241 -6.57 12.11 1.75
N GLU A 242 -7.18 10.92 1.71
CA GLU A 242 -6.51 9.65 2.03
C GLU A 242 -5.33 9.37 1.07
N SER A 243 -5.54 9.57 -0.23
CA SER A 243 -4.49 9.40 -1.24
C SER A 243 -3.32 10.34 -0.99
N ARG A 244 -3.60 11.59 -0.61
CA ARG A 244 -2.55 12.56 -0.25
C ARG A 244 -1.80 12.14 1.02
N ARG A 245 -2.51 11.78 2.09
CA ARG A 245 -1.89 11.27 3.34
C ARG A 245 -0.96 10.11 3.07
N LEU A 246 -1.38 9.15 2.24
CA LEU A 246 -0.57 7.99 1.87
C LEU A 246 0.70 8.41 1.10
N ARG A 247 0.57 9.26 0.07
CA ARG A 247 1.73 9.76 -0.69
C ARG A 247 2.73 10.50 0.21
N ASN A 248 2.23 11.32 1.14
CA ASN A 248 3.07 12.06 2.08
C ASN A 248 3.77 11.11 3.05
N ALA A 249 3.07 10.12 3.60
CA ALA A 249 3.66 9.11 4.48
C ALA A 249 4.73 8.26 3.77
N ASP A 250 4.48 7.85 2.52
CA ASP A 250 5.45 7.08 1.73
C ASP A 250 6.71 7.90 1.41
N ALA A 251 6.53 9.17 1.00
CA ALA A 251 7.64 10.08 0.78
C ALA A 251 8.44 10.30 2.07
N GLU A 252 7.76 10.45 3.20
CA GLU A 252 8.40 10.69 4.50
C GLU A 252 9.20 9.47 4.99
N ARG A 253 8.67 8.26 4.79
CA ARG A 253 9.40 7.02 5.06
C ARG A 253 10.73 6.96 4.29
N VAL A 254 10.71 7.30 3.01
CA VAL A 254 11.92 7.33 2.18
C VAL A 254 12.88 8.42 2.64
N ARG A 255 12.38 9.61 2.97
CA ARG A 255 13.18 10.74 3.46
C ARG A 255 13.87 10.41 4.79
N HIS A 256 13.18 9.84 5.75
CA HIS A 256 13.78 9.43 7.03
C HIS A 256 14.83 8.34 6.85
N ASN A 257 14.55 7.31 6.04
CA ASN A 257 15.54 6.26 5.77
C ASN A 257 16.83 6.84 5.16
N THR A 258 16.67 7.74 4.19
CA THR A 258 17.78 8.44 3.55
C THR A 258 18.55 9.29 4.55
N LEU A 259 17.85 10.07 5.39
CA LEU A 259 18.46 10.89 6.44
C LEU A 259 19.29 10.04 7.40
N SER A 260 18.74 8.93 7.92
CA SER A 260 19.45 8.06 8.86
C SER A 260 20.74 7.51 8.25
N ARG A 261 20.72 7.12 6.97
CA ARG A 261 21.91 6.67 6.26
C ARG A 261 22.94 7.79 6.10
N LEU A 262 22.51 9.00 5.72
CA LEU A 262 23.41 10.14 5.51
C LEU A 262 24.05 10.60 6.84
N ILE A 263 23.28 10.66 7.93
CA ILE A 263 23.80 10.99 9.27
C ILE A 263 24.88 9.99 9.66
N LYS A 264 24.60 8.68 9.54
CA LYS A 264 25.60 7.64 9.85
C LYS A 264 26.89 7.84 9.04
N GLN A 265 26.78 8.12 7.74
CA GLN A 265 27.94 8.38 6.88
C GLN A 265 28.72 9.63 7.31
N ALA A 266 28.01 10.69 7.71
CA ALA A 266 28.64 11.93 8.19
C ALA A 266 29.35 11.74 9.53
N GLU A 267 28.73 11.02 10.47
CA GLU A 267 29.33 10.68 11.76
C GLU A 267 30.57 9.78 11.59
N GLU A 268 30.52 8.78 10.71
CA GLU A 268 31.66 7.92 10.38
C GLU A 268 32.80 8.74 9.76
N ALA A 269 32.49 9.66 8.83
CA ALA A 269 33.48 10.53 8.20
C ALA A 269 34.11 11.51 9.21
N GLU A 270 33.31 12.12 10.10
CA GLU A 270 33.79 13.00 11.16
C GLU A 270 34.68 12.24 12.14
N ALA A 271 34.31 11.03 12.55
CA ALA A 271 35.12 10.19 13.42
C ALA A 271 36.47 9.83 12.77
N ALA A 272 36.48 9.56 11.45
CA ALA A 272 37.68 9.21 10.71
C ALA A 272 38.72 10.36 10.61
N VAL A 273 38.32 11.61 10.88
CA VAL A 273 39.27 12.74 10.99
C VAL A 273 40.29 12.47 12.10
N ASN A 274 39.87 11.83 13.19
CA ASN A 274 40.74 11.48 14.30
C ASN A 274 41.59 10.24 13.93
N GLY A 275 42.84 10.48 13.54
CA GLY A 275 43.77 9.42 13.14
C GLY A 275 43.98 9.30 11.62
N ALA A 276 43.41 10.21 10.83
CA ALA A 276 43.69 10.29 9.40
C ALA A 276 45.15 10.67 9.14
N VAL A 277 45.81 9.93 8.25
CA VAL A 277 47.15 10.27 7.72
C VAL A 277 47.13 11.60 6.98
N ASP A 278 46.03 11.87 6.26
CA ASP A 278 45.75 13.16 5.63
C ASP A 278 44.50 13.79 6.28
N ALA A 279 44.75 14.56 7.34
CA ALA A 279 43.69 15.21 8.11
C ALA A 279 42.96 16.30 7.31
N ALA A 280 43.56 16.87 6.26
CA ALA A 280 42.89 17.86 5.41
C ALA A 280 41.86 17.18 4.51
N LYS A 281 42.25 16.07 3.87
CA LYS A 281 41.34 15.26 3.07
C LYS A 281 40.18 14.67 3.89
N ALA A 282 40.47 14.14 5.07
CA ALA A 282 39.43 13.57 5.95
C ALA A 282 38.42 14.64 6.40
N ARG A 283 38.88 15.86 6.73
CA ARG A 283 37.96 16.99 7.04
C ARG A 283 37.09 17.37 5.84
N ALA A 284 37.65 17.44 4.64
CA ALA A 284 36.89 17.73 3.43
C ALA A 284 35.87 16.63 3.08
N GLU A 285 36.11 15.38 3.47
CA GLU A 285 35.15 14.28 3.34
C GLU A 285 34.02 14.39 4.36
N ALA A 286 34.34 14.66 5.63
CA ALA A 286 33.36 14.89 6.69
C ALA A 286 32.49 16.13 6.42
N GLU A 287 33.08 17.22 5.92
CA GLU A 287 32.35 18.41 5.47
C GLU A 287 31.32 18.05 4.40
N ARG A 288 31.75 17.38 3.31
CA ARG A 288 30.84 16.98 2.22
C ARG A 288 29.74 16.06 2.70
N ALA A 289 30.02 15.18 3.66
CA ALA A 289 29.02 14.29 4.22
C ALA A 289 27.95 15.06 5.02
N TRP A 290 28.34 16.04 5.84
CA TRP A 290 27.40 16.92 6.54
C TRP A 290 26.64 17.84 5.59
N GLN A 291 27.30 18.35 4.55
CA GLN A 291 26.63 19.13 3.49
C GLN A 291 25.53 18.29 2.83
N ALA A 292 25.76 17.01 2.53
CA ALA A 292 24.74 16.13 1.97
C ALA A 292 23.54 15.90 2.92
N VAL A 293 23.77 15.83 4.24
CA VAL A 293 22.68 15.82 5.24
C VAL A 293 21.87 17.12 5.16
N GLY A 294 22.56 18.27 5.10
CA GLY A 294 21.94 19.58 4.97
C GLY A 294 21.10 19.71 3.70
N GLU A 295 21.66 19.39 2.54
CA GLU A 295 20.95 19.45 1.25
C GLU A 295 19.68 18.58 1.25
N HIS A 296 19.76 17.35 1.78
CA HIS A 296 18.60 16.46 1.91
C HIS A 296 17.54 17.04 2.85
N ALA A 297 17.95 17.55 4.01
CA ALA A 297 17.03 18.14 4.98
C ALA A 297 16.37 19.43 4.45
N GLY A 298 17.12 20.29 3.77
CA GLY A 298 16.60 21.51 3.15
C GLY A 298 15.62 21.21 2.02
N ALA A 299 15.91 20.21 1.18
CA ALA A 299 14.97 19.76 0.15
C ALA A 299 13.67 19.20 0.75
N ALA A 300 13.78 18.41 1.83
CA ALA A 300 12.62 17.88 2.56
C ALA A 300 11.77 18.99 3.18
N GLN A 301 12.41 19.98 3.82
CA GLN A 301 11.73 21.15 4.38
C GLN A 301 10.95 21.90 3.29
N LYS A 302 11.58 22.20 2.16
CA LYS A 302 10.93 22.89 1.04
C LYS A 302 9.70 22.14 0.53
N ALA A 303 9.78 20.81 0.45
CA ALA A 303 8.64 19.98 0.07
C ALA A 303 7.49 20.10 1.08
N TRP A 304 7.78 20.08 2.39
CA TRP A 304 6.75 20.24 3.42
C TRP A 304 6.13 21.65 3.49
N LEU A 305 6.90 22.70 3.17
CA LEU A 305 6.35 24.05 3.01
C LEU A 305 5.37 24.13 1.81
N ALA A 306 5.66 23.43 0.72
CA ALA A 306 4.72 23.32 -0.40
C ALA A 306 3.46 22.53 -0.01
N GLU A 307 3.60 21.44 0.75
CA GLU A 307 2.46 20.69 1.28
C GLU A 307 1.58 21.55 2.21
N GLN A 308 2.20 22.32 3.10
CA GLN A 308 1.52 23.28 3.98
C GLN A 308 0.68 24.28 3.17
N ALA A 309 1.28 24.89 2.14
CA ALA A 309 0.59 25.86 1.28
C ALA A 309 -0.61 25.22 0.57
N ALA A 310 -0.43 24.04 0.00
CA ALA A 310 -1.50 23.32 -0.69
C ALA A 310 -2.60 22.84 0.28
N ALA A 311 -2.27 22.43 1.51
CA ALA A 311 -3.27 22.07 2.52
C ALA A 311 -4.08 23.27 2.99
N LYS A 312 -3.42 24.43 3.17
CA LYS A 312 -4.08 25.70 3.48
C LYS A 312 -5.08 26.11 2.40
N THR A 313 -4.67 26.09 1.13
CA THR A 313 -5.58 26.41 0.00
C THR A 313 -6.78 25.47 -0.03
N GLN A 314 -6.59 24.18 0.25
CA GLN A 314 -7.72 23.25 0.36
C GLN A 314 -8.65 23.65 1.51
N ALA A 315 -8.12 23.85 2.73
CA ALA A 315 -8.95 24.23 3.88
C ALA A 315 -9.78 25.50 3.60
N GLU A 316 -9.19 26.50 2.95
CA GLU A 316 -9.89 27.73 2.54
C GLU A 316 -10.99 27.44 1.50
N ASN A 317 -10.70 26.65 0.47
CA ASN A 317 -11.70 26.24 -0.52
C ASN A 317 -12.88 25.50 0.12
N TRP A 318 -12.62 24.54 1.00
CA TRP A 318 -13.66 23.79 1.71
C TRP A 318 -14.50 24.69 2.63
N LYS A 319 -13.87 25.65 3.30
CA LYS A 319 -14.57 26.67 4.08
C LYS A 319 -15.50 27.53 3.21
N HIS A 320 -15.05 27.93 2.02
CA HIS A 320 -15.90 28.67 1.07
C HIS A 320 -17.09 27.84 0.59
N VAL A 321 -16.89 26.54 0.31
CA VAL A 321 -17.99 25.65 -0.06
C VAL A 321 -18.96 25.46 1.09
N ALA A 322 -18.46 25.25 2.32
CA ALA A 322 -19.30 25.13 3.52
C ALA A 322 -20.15 26.39 3.74
N GLN A 323 -19.56 27.57 3.60
CA GLN A 323 -20.29 28.83 3.73
C GLN A 323 -21.39 28.97 2.67
N ARG A 324 -21.05 28.73 1.40
CA ARG A 324 -22.02 28.76 0.29
C ARG A 324 -23.15 27.76 0.51
N ALA A 325 -22.83 26.58 1.02
CA ALA A 325 -23.81 25.53 1.31
C ALA A 325 -24.77 25.92 2.44
N LYS A 326 -24.27 26.59 3.49
CA LYS A 326 -25.08 27.12 4.60
C LYS A 326 -26.01 28.26 4.18
N GLU A 327 -25.55 29.13 3.27
CA GLU A 327 -26.31 30.27 2.75
C GLU A 327 -27.33 29.89 1.66
N ALA A 328 -27.19 28.70 1.07
CA ALA A 328 -28.07 28.26 0.01
C ALA A 328 -29.49 27.97 0.54
N ALA A 329 -30.49 28.57 -0.11
CA ALA A 329 -31.89 28.23 0.11
C ALA A 329 -32.24 26.81 -0.41
N ASP A 330 -31.50 26.35 -1.42
CA ASP A 330 -31.75 25.14 -2.20
C ASP A 330 -31.38 23.86 -1.40
N GLY A 331 -32.27 22.87 -1.39
CA GLY A 331 -32.12 21.65 -0.57
C GLY A 331 -30.89 20.80 -0.92
N ILE A 332 -30.40 20.87 -2.17
CA ILE A 332 -29.25 20.08 -2.65
C ILE A 332 -27.91 20.54 -2.06
N TRP A 333 -27.78 21.84 -1.73
CA TRP A 333 -26.57 22.39 -1.13
C TRP A 333 -26.51 22.12 0.38
N LYS A 334 -27.66 22.03 1.05
CA LYS A 334 -27.71 21.74 2.49
C LYS A 334 -27.07 20.40 2.85
N SER A 335 -27.17 19.40 1.97
CA SER A 335 -26.58 18.08 2.24
C SER A 335 -25.05 18.07 2.27
N ILE A 336 -24.41 19.12 1.74
CA ILE A 336 -22.94 19.21 1.70
C ILE A 336 -22.35 20.20 2.71
N ALA A 337 -23.17 20.95 3.46
CA ALA A 337 -22.68 21.94 4.42
C ALA A 337 -21.80 21.31 5.52
N ASP A 338 -22.33 20.33 6.26
CA ASP A 338 -21.58 19.67 7.35
C ASP A 338 -20.40 18.84 6.81
N PRO A 339 -20.54 18.05 5.72
CA PRO A 339 -19.40 17.39 5.09
C PRO A 339 -18.29 18.35 4.63
N ALA A 340 -18.66 19.52 4.11
CA ALA A 340 -17.69 20.52 3.68
C ALA A 340 -16.88 21.08 4.85
N GLU A 341 -17.56 21.39 5.96
CA GLU A 341 -16.92 21.86 7.19
C GLU A 341 -15.97 20.80 7.75
N SER A 342 -16.44 19.56 7.91
CA SER A 342 -15.60 18.46 8.39
C SER A 342 -14.40 18.19 7.48
N THR A 343 -14.55 18.31 6.17
CA THR A 343 -13.44 18.16 5.23
C THR A 343 -12.46 19.33 5.34
N GLY A 344 -12.95 20.55 5.51
CA GLY A 344 -12.13 21.73 5.77
C GLY A 344 -11.31 21.62 7.04
N ASP A 345 -11.90 21.12 8.12
CA ASP A 345 -11.21 20.86 9.39
C ASP A 345 -10.09 19.82 9.21
N ALA A 346 -10.37 18.72 8.50
CA ALA A 346 -9.36 17.71 8.20
C ALA A 346 -8.19 18.28 7.38
N TRP A 347 -8.44 19.19 6.44
CA TRP A 347 -7.38 19.89 5.71
C TRP A 347 -6.58 20.87 6.57
N ALA A 348 -7.23 21.51 7.56
CA ALA A 348 -6.54 22.36 8.53
C ALA A 348 -5.62 21.52 9.44
N GLU A 349 -6.02 20.31 9.81
CA GLU A 349 -5.16 19.35 10.51
C GLU A 349 -3.93 18.98 9.66
N GLU A 350 -4.11 18.67 8.37
CA GLU A 350 -2.98 18.40 7.46
C GLU A 350 -2.02 19.59 7.36
N GLN A 351 -2.56 20.82 7.33
CA GLN A 351 -1.75 22.03 7.32
C GLN A 351 -0.91 22.13 8.60
N ALA A 352 -1.51 21.87 9.77
CA ALA A 352 -0.81 21.89 11.05
C ALA A 352 0.30 20.84 11.11
N GLN A 353 0.02 19.62 10.66
CA GLN A 353 1.02 18.54 10.58
C GLN A 353 2.17 18.89 9.64
N ALA A 354 1.88 19.51 8.49
CA ALA A 354 2.90 19.95 7.54
C ALA A 354 3.82 21.02 8.15
N VAL A 355 3.30 21.93 8.99
CA VAL A 355 4.10 22.91 9.74
C VAL A 355 5.07 22.20 10.68
N GLU A 356 4.59 21.25 11.48
CA GLU A 356 5.42 20.53 12.44
C GLU A 356 6.52 19.74 11.75
N THR A 357 6.19 19.09 10.63
CA THR A 357 7.15 18.29 9.88
C THR A 357 8.17 19.17 9.16
N ALA A 358 7.77 20.32 8.61
CA ALA A 358 8.70 21.30 8.06
C ALA A 358 9.69 21.82 9.11
N ARG A 359 9.23 22.05 10.36
CA ARG A 359 10.11 22.44 11.47
C ARG A 359 11.13 21.36 11.80
N PHE A 360 10.73 20.10 11.86
CA PHE A 360 11.67 18.99 12.06
C PHE A 360 12.80 19.01 11.00
N TRP A 361 12.46 19.19 9.73
CA TRP A 361 13.45 19.24 8.66
C TRP A 361 14.33 20.49 8.70
N GLN A 362 13.79 21.64 9.12
CA GLN A 362 14.59 22.84 9.40
C GLN A 362 15.60 22.58 10.53
N ASP A 363 15.17 21.98 11.64
CA ASP A 363 16.08 21.65 12.76
C ASP A 363 17.19 20.70 12.31
N MET A 364 16.89 19.77 11.39
CA MET A 364 17.90 18.87 10.82
C MET A 364 18.87 19.57 9.88
N TYR A 365 18.38 20.51 9.07
CA TYR A 365 19.21 21.37 8.26
C TYR A 365 20.19 22.19 9.12
N ASP A 366 19.69 22.81 10.20
CA ASP A 366 20.49 23.65 11.09
C ASP A 366 21.56 22.84 11.83
N ARG A 367 21.22 21.61 12.28
CA ARG A 367 22.21 20.71 12.88
C ARG A 367 23.30 20.28 11.89
N ALA A 368 22.93 20.02 10.64
CA ALA A 368 23.91 19.68 9.61
C ALA A 368 24.87 20.85 9.34
N GLN A 369 24.36 22.08 9.25
CA GLN A 369 25.17 23.29 9.08
C GLN A 369 26.11 23.54 10.28
N ALA A 370 25.63 23.32 11.50
CA ALA A 370 26.45 23.43 12.71
C ALA A 370 27.57 22.38 12.75
N SER A 371 27.28 21.13 12.33
CA SER A 371 28.29 20.07 12.25
C SER A 371 29.30 20.30 11.12
N GLU A 372 28.85 20.76 9.96
CA GLU A 372 29.73 21.17 8.85
C GLU A 372 30.72 22.25 9.30
N SER A 373 30.22 23.29 9.98
CA SER A 373 31.05 24.37 10.54
C SER A 373 32.05 23.86 11.58
N ARG A 374 31.64 22.92 12.44
CA ARG A 374 32.52 22.30 13.45
C ARG A 374 33.67 21.52 12.81
N VAL A 375 33.43 20.82 11.71
CA VAL A 375 34.47 20.05 11.00
C VAL A 375 35.46 20.97 10.28
N LYS A 376 35.01 22.14 9.82
CA LYS A 376 35.86 23.18 9.19
C LYS A 376 36.89 23.78 10.15
N GLY A 377 36.54 23.90 11.44
CA GLY A 377 37.40 24.44 12.50
C GLY A 377 37.02 25.84 12.92
#